data_AF-U1YM10-F1
#
_entry.id   AF-U1YM10-F1
#
_cell.length_a   1.000
_cell.length_b   1.000
_cell.length_c   1.000
_cell.angle_alpha   90.00
_cell.angle_beta   90.00
_cell.angle_gamma   90.00
#
_symmetry.space_group_name_H-M   'P 1'
#
loop_
_entity.id
_entity.type
_entity.pdbx_description
1 polymer ?
#
loop_
_entity_poly.entity_id
_entity_poly.type
_entity_poly.pdbx_seq_one_letter_code
_entity_poly.pdbx_strand_id
1 'polypeptide(L)'
;MKKIRLVVASLVLALFTLAIQSNLSYANAKEPSEPIIEIIKPEDPEEFIKEMGWEKPTPNAKLDHIVRIRPSDNGAAHNQQKIDEDLTAKALGYSIKVTRQSSSCGVQPKARVSGTGNIDGNLVLSQTVEVSNSFSSNTSVSAEVVTASVGFDVTEKKSKTAQYTVNTNGKNYQIVAYDDFDRFEFDVYLFGAKTGTGVASKQVGFCYAAYQI
;
A
#
# COMPACT_ATOMS: atom_id res chain seq x y z
N MET A 1 25.65 55.12 -46.43
CA MET A 1 27.12 55.29 -46.34
C MET A 1 27.68 54.27 -45.35
N LYS A 2 28.81 53.65 -45.71
CA LYS A 2 29.87 53.05 -44.88
C LYS A 2 29.52 52.07 -43.72
N LYS A 3 29.90 50.80 -43.98
CA LYS A 3 30.50 49.74 -43.13
C LYS A 3 30.78 50.09 -41.66
N ILE A 4 30.65 49.08 -40.78
CA ILE A 4 31.76 48.44 -40.03
C ILE A 4 31.22 47.22 -39.26
N ARG A 5 31.89 46.06 -39.41
CA ARG A 5 31.76 44.89 -38.53
C ARG A 5 32.59 45.15 -37.27
N LEU A 6 32.11 44.77 -36.09
CA LEU A 6 32.99 44.53 -34.95
C LEU A 6 32.58 43.23 -34.24
N VAL A 7 33.51 42.29 -34.26
CA VAL A 7 33.58 41.10 -33.42
C VAL A 7 34.14 41.54 -32.08
N VAL A 8 33.49 41.16 -30.97
CA VAL A 8 34.19 41.02 -29.68
C VAL A 8 33.67 39.76 -29.00
N ALA A 9 34.52 38.74 -29.05
CA ALA A 9 34.50 37.59 -28.16
C ALA A 9 35.12 37.99 -26.81
N SER A 10 34.88 37.14 -25.80
CA SER A 10 35.47 37.12 -24.45
C SER A 10 34.75 37.93 -23.37
N LEU A 11 34.15 37.21 -22.41
CA LEU A 11 34.76 37.14 -21.08
C LEU A 11 34.36 35.84 -20.37
N VAL A 12 35.35 34.96 -20.20
CA VAL A 12 35.33 33.88 -19.22
C VAL A 12 35.38 34.53 -17.84
N LEU A 13 34.41 34.25 -16.97
CA LEU A 13 34.58 34.46 -15.53
C LEU A 13 34.23 33.16 -14.81
N ALA A 14 35.29 32.44 -14.48
CA ALA A 14 35.27 31.25 -13.65
C ALA A 14 35.26 31.64 -12.16
N LEU A 15 34.71 30.70 -11.37
CA LEU A 15 34.95 30.46 -9.93
C LEU A 15 34.15 31.32 -8.94
N PHE A 16 33.23 30.67 -8.23
CA PHE A 16 33.52 30.15 -6.88
C PHE A 16 32.40 29.18 -6.48
N THR A 17 32.58 27.89 -6.74
CA THR A 17 31.79 26.84 -6.09
C THR A 17 32.35 26.62 -4.69
N LEU A 18 31.63 27.08 -3.67
CA LEU A 18 31.89 26.71 -2.29
C LEU A 18 31.46 25.24 -2.12
N ALA A 19 32.43 24.33 -2.19
CA ALA A 19 32.23 22.96 -1.76
C ALA A 19 32.16 22.95 -0.22
N ILE A 20 30.95 22.84 0.33
CA ILE A 20 30.78 22.39 1.72
C ILE A 20 30.94 20.88 1.68
N GLN A 21 32.13 20.39 1.99
CA GLN A 21 32.35 19.00 2.36
C GLN A 21 31.85 18.80 3.79
N SER A 22 30.56 18.49 3.94
CA SER A 22 30.09 17.78 5.12
C SER A 22 30.29 16.28 4.86
N ASN A 23 31.23 15.68 5.59
CA ASN A 23 31.33 14.24 5.74
C ASN A 23 30.08 13.74 6.47
N LEU A 24 29.03 13.45 5.72
CA LEU A 24 27.92 12.62 6.17
C LEU A 24 28.00 11.32 5.37
N SER A 25 28.28 10.25 6.11
CA SER A 25 28.14 8.87 5.68
C SER A 25 26.78 8.69 4.99
N TYR A 26 26.78 8.72 3.66
CA TYR A 26 25.62 8.37 2.86
C TYR A 26 25.34 6.89 3.07
N ALA A 27 24.40 6.60 3.97
CA ALA A 27 23.63 5.38 3.88
C ALA A 27 23.05 5.32 2.46
N ASN A 28 23.28 4.19 1.78
CA ASN A 28 22.71 3.87 0.47
C ASN A 28 21.17 4.00 0.55
N ALA A 29 20.62 5.16 0.21
CA ALA A 29 19.19 5.31 0.01
C ALA A 29 18.84 4.60 -1.30
N LYS A 30 18.39 3.35 -1.16
CA LYS A 30 17.83 2.58 -2.27
C LYS A 30 16.75 3.42 -2.95
N GLU A 31 16.88 3.67 -4.25
CA GLU A 31 15.84 4.35 -5.03
C GLU A 31 14.49 3.63 -4.80
N PRO A 32 13.39 4.37 -4.60
CA PRO A 32 12.09 3.77 -4.36
C PRO A 32 11.71 2.93 -5.58
N SER A 33 11.50 1.63 -5.37
CA SER A 33 10.99 0.75 -6.41
C SER A 33 9.61 1.21 -6.86
N GLU A 34 9.37 1.19 -8.18
CA GLU A 34 8.07 1.55 -8.76
C GLU A 34 6.94 0.70 -8.15
N PRO A 35 5.76 1.26 -7.84
CA PRO A 35 4.68 0.50 -7.25
C PRO A 35 4.19 -0.61 -8.19
N ILE A 36 3.73 -1.73 -7.62
CA ILE A 36 3.01 -2.77 -8.35
C ILE A 36 1.59 -2.27 -8.58
N ILE A 37 1.18 -2.23 -9.85
CA ILE A 37 -0.16 -1.85 -10.29
C ILE A 37 -0.83 -3.06 -10.94
N GLU A 38 -1.93 -3.52 -10.37
CA GLU A 38 -2.75 -4.61 -10.91
C GLU A 38 -4.12 -4.04 -11.30
N ILE A 39 -4.51 -4.21 -12.57
CA ILE A 39 -5.82 -3.79 -13.08
C ILE A 39 -6.69 -5.02 -13.26
N ILE A 40 -7.84 -5.05 -12.58
CA ILE A 40 -8.79 -6.15 -12.62
C ILE A 40 -10.07 -5.63 -13.28
N LYS A 41 -10.53 -6.34 -14.32
CA LYS A 41 -11.82 -6.11 -14.97
C LYS A 41 -12.67 -7.37 -14.79
N PRO A 42 -13.58 -7.41 -13.80
CA PRO A 42 -14.40 -8.59 -13.56
C PRO A 42 -15.27 -8.92 -14.78
N GLU A 43 -15.41 -10.21 -15.09
CA GLU A 43 -16.32 -10.69 -16.15
C GLU A 43 -17.79 -10.44 -15.77
N ASP A 44 -18.13 -10.71 -14.50
CA ASP A 44 -19.40 -10.32 -13.88
C ASP A 44 -19.13 -9.32 -12.73
N PRO A 45 -19.29 -8.00 -12.99
CA PRO A 45 -19.05 -6.99 -11.98
C PRO A 45 -20.01 -7.04 -10.79
N GLU A 46 -21.25 -7.52 -10.97
CA GLU A 46 -22.24 -7.56 -9.89
C GLU A 46 -21.99 -8.74 -8.95
N GLU A 47 -21.66 -9.91 -9.50
CA GLU A 47 -21.20 -11.06 -8.71
C GLU A 47 -19.91 -10.71 -7.96
N PHE A 48 -18.95 -10.06 -8.62
CA PHE A 48 -17.71 -9.63 -7.99
C PHE A 48 -17.95 -8.69 -6.79
N ILE A 49 -18.80 -7.67 -6.94
CA ILE A 49 -19.14 -6.75 -5.83
C ILE A 49 -19.71 -7.53 -4.64
N LYS A 50 -20.60 -8.50 -4.92
CA LYS A 50 -21.23 -9.33 -3.89
C LYS A 50 -20.21 -10.22 -3.19
N GLU A 51 -19.32 -10.89 -3.93
CA GLU A 51 -18.25 -11.74 -3.36
C GLU A 51 -17.29 -10.94 -2.49
N MET A 52 -16.96 -9.71 -2.91
CA MET A 52 -16.12 -8.80 -2.14
C MET A 52 -16.82 -8.20 -0.91
N GLY A 53 -18.14 -8.38 -0.79
CA GLY A 53 -18.93 -7.75 0.27
C GLY A 53 -18.92 -6.21 0.18
N TRP A 54 -18.77 -5.67 -1.03
CA TRP A 54 -18.77 -4.23 -1.27
C TRP A 54 -20.18 -3.71 -1.49
N GLU A 55 -20.43 -2.50 -1.00
CA GLU A 55 -21.67 -1.79 -1.28
C GLU A 55 -21.49 -0.90 -2.51
N LYS A 56 -22.46 -0.95 -3.42
CA LYS A 56 -22.50 -0.03 -4.55
C LYS A 56 -22.68 1.40 -4.07
N PRO A 57 -21.98 2.38 -4.67
CA PRO A 57 -22.12 3.77 -4.26
C PRO A 57 -23.50 4.35 -4.59
N THR A 58 -24.13 3.88 -5.66
CA THR A 58 -25.53 4.17 -6.02
C THR A 58 -26.17 2.89 -6.59
N PRO A 59 -27.51 2.74 -6.58
CA PRO A 59 -28.17 1.54 -7.11
C PRO A 59 -27.82 1.20 -8.56
N ASN A 60 -27.58 2.23 -9.38
CA ASN A 60 -27.28 2.11 -10.81
C ASN A 60 -25.77 2.13 -11.13
N ALA A 61 -24.93 2.25 -10.11
CA ALA A 61 -23.48 2.26 -10.29
C ALA A 61 -23.00 0.95 -10.91
N LYS A 62 -22.21 1.04 -11.97
CA LYS A 62 -21.57 -0.11 -12.63
C LYS A 62 -20.10 -0.10 -12.34
N LEU A 63 -19.58 -1.18 -11.75
CA LEU A 63 -18.14 -1.34 -11.55
C LEU A 63 -17.47 -1.51 -12.92
N ASP A 64 -16.60 -0.56 -13.26
CA ASP A 64 -15.88 -0.52 -14.53
C ASP A 64 -14.57 -1.31 -14.44
N HIS A 65 -13.78 -1.03 -13.40
CA HIS A 65 -12.54 -1.75 -13.10
C HIS A 65 -12.09 -1.54 -11.66
N ILE A 66 -11.16 -2.37 -11.22
CA ILE A 66 -10.44 -2.24 -9.95
C ILE A 66 -8.97 -2.02 -10.27
N VAL A 67 -8.31 -1.14 -9.51
CA VAL A 67 -6.86 -1.00 -9.53
C VAL A 67 -6.32 -1.25 -8.14
N ARG A 68 -5.39 -2.19 -8.01
CA ARG A 68 -4.62 -2.39 -6.78
C ARG A 68 -3.29 -1.70 -6.94
N ILE A 69 -2.95 -0.81 -6.01
CA ILE A 69 -1.66 -0.13 -5.96
C ILE A 69 -1.00 -0.45 -4.64
N ARG A 70 0.16 -1.11 -4.71
CA ARG A 70 0.97 -1.50 -3.54
C ARG A 70 2.46 -1.29 -3.82
N PRO A 71 3.29 -1.05 -2.80
CA PRO A 71 4.73 -0.89 -2.98
C PRO A 71 5.33 -2.17 -3.61
N SER A 72 6.31 -1.99 -4.50
CA SER A 72 7.11 -3.09 -5.03
C SER A 72 8.18 -3.46 -4.02
N ASP A 73 7.74 -4.10 -2.95
CA ASP A 73 8.65 -4.74 -2.04
C ASP A 73 8.91 -6.15 -2.60
N ASN A 74 10.12 -6.38 -3.13
CA ASN A 74 10.69 -7.73 -3.13
C ASN A 74 10.61 -8.20 -1.67
N GLY A 75 9.81 -9.25 -1.42
CA GLY A 75 9.35 -9.64 -0.10
C GLY A 75 10.39 -9.53 1.01
N ALA A 76 9.92 -9.11 2.18
CA ALA A 76 10.61 -9.25 3.46
C ALA A 76 12.02 -8.64 3.52
N ALA A 77 12.10 -7.33 3.76
CA ALA A 77 13.14 -6.86 4.67
C ALA A 77 12.78 -7.38 6.07
N HIS A 78 13.26 -8.59 6.41
CA HIS A 78 13.40 -9.07 7.78
C HIS A 78 14.29 -8.09 8.53
N ASN A 79 13.72 -6.98 9.02
CA ASN A 79 14.48 -6.01 9.77
C ASN A 79 14.75 -6.56 11.17
N GLN A 80 16.01 -6.42 11.56
CA GLN A 80 16.74 -7.16 12.59
C GLN A 80 16.35 -6.80 14.04
N GLN A 81 15.14 -6.31 14.29
CA GLN A 81 14.64 -6.01 15.64
C GLN A 81 14.04 -7.24 16.35
N LYS A 82 14.03 -8.40 15.70
CA LYS A 82 13.19 -9.57 16.03
C LYS A 82 13.76 -10.57 17.05
N ILE A 83 14.76 -10.19 17.85
CA ILE A 83 15.41 -11.14 18.77
C ILE A 83 14.66 -11.22 20.10
N ASP A 84 14.23 -10.09 20.67
CA ASP A 84 13.62 -10.07 22.01
C ASP A 84 12.19 -10.64 22.02
N GLU A 85 11.41 -10.41 20.95
CA GLU A 85 10.05 -10.93 20.85
C GLU A 85 10.01 -12.44 20.55
N ASP A 86 10.95 -12.96 19.74
CA ASP A 86 11.11 -14.41 19.48
C ASP A 86 11.59 -15.16 20.74
N LEU A 87 12.43 -14.52 21.56
CA LEU A 87 12.83 -15.04 22.87
C LEU A 87 11.65 -15.07 23.85
N THR A 88 10.79 -14.05 23.83
CA THR A 88 9.59 -13.97 24.69
C THR A 88 8.57 -15.05 24.32
N ALA A 89 8.32 -15.27 23.02
CA ALA A 89 7.46 -16.36 22.54
C ALA A 89 7.96 -17.74 23.00
N LYS A 90 9.25 -18.03 22.79
CA LYS A 90 9.87 -19.31 23.17
C LYS A 90 9.92 -19.50 24.69
N ALA A 91 10.15 -18.44 25.46
CA ALA A 91 10.14 -18.49 26.93
C ALA A 91 8.75 -18.84 27.50
N LEU A 92 7.67 -18.41 26.83
CA LEU A 92 6.29 -18.73 27.17
C LEU A 92 5.79 -20.06 26.56
N GLY A 93 6.66 -20.78 25.83
CA GLY A 93 6.32 -22.03 25.16
C GLY A 93 5.47 -21.88 23.90
N TYR A 94 5.25 -20.66 23.41
CA TYR A 94 4.50 -20.42 22.18
C TYR A 94 5.40 -20.52 20.94
N SER A 95 4.85 -21.07 19.86
CA SER A 95 5.40 -20.91 18.52
C SER A 95 4.29 -20.78 17.48
N ILE A 96 4.57 -20.02 16.42
CA ILE A 96 3.63 -19.81 15.33
C ILE A 96 4.24 -20.30 14.03
N LYS A 97 3.41 -20.97 13.22
CA LYS A 97 3.76 -21.40 11.87
C LYS A 97 2.80 -20.79 10.86
N VAL A 98 3.30 -19.96 9.96
CA VAL A 98 2.50 -19.48 8.82
C VAL A 98 2.21 -20.66 7.89
N THR A 99 0.93 -20.87 7.59
CA THR A 99 0.43 -21.99 6.78
C THR A 99 0.04 -21.53 5.37
N ARG A 100 -0.43 -20.30 5.23
CA ARG A 100 -0.82 -19.73 3.94
C ARG A 100 -0.58 -18.22 3.92
N GLN A 101 -0.15 -17.73 2.77
CA GLN A 101 -0.11 -16.31 2.46
C GLN A 101 -1.02 -16.03 1.27
N SER A 102 -1.82 -14.98 1.37
CA SER A 102 -2.68 -14.50 0.30
C SER A 102 -2.71 -12.97 0.28
N SER A 103 -3.25 -12.38 -0.77
CA SER A 103 -3.47 -10.94 -0.84
C SER A 103 -4.90 -10.66 -1.26
N SER A 104 -5.49 -9.60 -0.73
CA SER A 104 -6.92 -9.32 -0.94
C SER A 104 -7.29 -7.93 -0.49
N CYS A 105 -8.30 -7.36 -1.13
CA CYS A 105 -8.89 -6.11 -0.70
C CYS A 105 -9.70 -6.27 0.60
N GLY A 106 -9.77 -5.21 1.38
CA GLY A 106 -10.68 -5.05 2.49
C GLY A 106 -12.10 -4.76 2.02
N VAL A 107 -13.03 -4.81 2.97
CA VAL A 107 -14.48 -4.59 2.71
C VAL A 107 -14.94 -3.20 3.10
N GLN A 108 -14.20 -2.51 3.97
CA GLN A 108 -14.58 -1.21 4.50
C GLN A 108 -14.03 -0.08 3.62
N PRO A 109 -14.89 0.82 3.10
CA PRO A 109 -14.44 2.00 2.36
C PRO A 109 -13.58 2.90 3.25
N LYS A 110 -12.40 3.28 2.76
CA LYS A 110 -11.48 4.22 3.43
C LYS A 110 -11.63 5.64 2.92
N ALA A 111 -11.79 5.79 1.62
CA ALA A 111 -11.88 7.09 0.96
C ALA A 111 -12.81 7.00 -0.24
N ARG A 112 -13.45 8.11 -0.61
CA ARG A 112 -14.33 8.17 -1.78
C ARG A 112 -14.34 9.55 -2.40
N VAL A 113 -14.52 9.60 -3.72
CA VAL A 113 -14.77 10.83 -4.48
C VAL A 113 -15.71 10.51 -5.63
N SER A 114 -16.62 11.42 -5.93
CA SER A 114 -17.49 11.36 -7.11
C SER A 114 -17.34 12.63 -7.93
N GLY A 115 -17.60 12.55 -9.23
CA GLY A 115 -17.54 13.71 -10.10
C GLY A 115 -18.21 13.46 -11.44
N THR A 116 -18.66 14.57 -12.03
CA THR A 116 -19.21 14.59 -13.38
C THR A 116 -18.08 14.52 -14.39
N GLY A 117 -18.23 13.66 -15.39
CA GLY A 117 -17.22 13.50 -16.43
C GLY A 117 -17.22 14.67 -17.41
N ASN A 118 -16.03 15.10 -17.80
CA ASN A 118 -15.81 15.86 -19.03
C ASN A 118 -15.09 14.94 -20.03
N ILE A 119 -15.18 15.18 -21.34
CA ILE A 119 -14.57 14.31 -22.35
C ILE A 119 -13.06 14.15 -22.15
N ASP A 120 -12.40 15.20 -21.64
CA ASP A 120 -10.99 15.21 -21.23
C ASP A 120 -10.82 15.25 -19.69
N GLY A 121 -11.88 14.91 -18.95
CA GLY A 121 -11.94 15.06 -17.50
C GLY A 121 -11.23 13.94 -16.76
N ASN A 122 -10.47 14.30 -15.73
CA ASN A 122 -9.92 13.36 -14.75
C ASN A 122 -10.66 13.50 -13.43
N LEU A 123 -11.05 12.37 -12.83
CA LEU A 123 -11.52 12.32 -11.47
C LEU A 123 -10.38 11.84 -10.58
N VAL A 124 -9.99 12.67 -9.60
CA VAL A 124 -8.85 12.43 -8.72
C VAL A 124 -9.36 12.16 -7.30
N LEU A 125 -9.04 10.99 -6.78
CA LEU A 125 -9.11 10.70 -5.35
C LEU A 125 -7.77 11.06 -4.72
N SER A 126 -7.78 11.85 -3.65
CA SER A 126 -6.61 12.10 -2.80
C SER A 126 -7.07 12.41 -1.39
N GLN A 127 -7.03 11.42 -0.50
CA GLN A 127 -7.46 11.56 0.90
C GLN A 127 -6.50 10.81 1.82
N THR A 128 -6.07 11.46 2.89
CA THR A 128 -5.28 10.82 3.95
C THR A 128 -6.20 10.10 4.93
N VAL A 129 -5.95 8.82 5.14
CA VAL A 129 -6.78 7.91 5.95
C VAL A 129 -5.91 7.15 6.94
N GLU A 130 -6.50 6.77 8.08
CA GLU A 130 -5.86 5.83 9.01
C GLU A 130 -6.01 4.39 8.49
N VAL A 131 -4.88 3.71 8.43
CA VAL A 131 -4.76 2.30 8.08
C VAL A 131 -4.06 1.56 9.19
N SER A 132 -4.43 0.30 9.38
CA SER A 132 -3.89 -0.52 10.47
C SER A 132 -3.62 -1.94 10.01
N ASN A 133 -2.54 -2.51 10.55
CA ASN A 133 -2.40 -3.95 10.57
C ASN A 133 -3.38 -4.54 11.58
N SER A 134 -3.62 -5.84 11.49
CA SER A 134 -4.46 -6.54 12.46
C SER A 134 -4.08 -8.00 12.58
N PHE A 135 -4.50 -8.63 13.66
CA PHE A 135 -4.56 -10.08 13.73
C PHE A 135 -5.80 -10.52 14.50
N SER A 136 -6.19 -11.77 14.26
CA SER A 136 -7.19 -12.48 15.05
C SER A 136 -6.73 -13.90 15.27
N SER A 137 -7.08 -14.47 16.42
CA SER A 137 -6.82 -15.87 16.73
C SER A 137 -7.94 -16.41 17.61
N ASN A 138 -8.17 -17.73 17.54
CA ASN A 138 -9.11 -18.43 18.41
C ASN A 138 -8.47 -18.90 19.74
N THR A 139 -7.22 -18.51 20.01
CA THR A 139 -6.50 -18.79 21.25
C THR A 139 -5.90 -17.51 21.82
N SER A 140 -5.51 -17.53 23.09
CA SER A 140 -4.98 -16.38 23.83
C SER A 140 -3.50 -16.12 23.53
N VAL A 141 -3.13 -15.98 22.25
CA VAL A 141 -1.77 -15.60 21.84
C VAL A 141 -1.64 -14.07 21.82
N SER A 142 -0.53 -13.54 22.34
CA SER A 142 -0.30 -12.09 22.37
C SER A 142 0.12 -11.55 21.01
N ALA A 143 -0.14 -10.26 20.78
CA ALA A 143 0.26 -9.57 19.57
C ALA A 143 1.78 -9.61 19.33
N GLU A 144 2.57 -9.50 20.40
CA GLU A 144 4.04 -9.57 20.37
C GLU A 144 4.53 -10.90 19.77
N VAL A 145 3.97 -12.04 20.20
CA VAL A 145 4.32 -13.36 19.67
C VAL A 145 3.96 -13.46 18.19
N VAL A 146 2.80 -12.91 17.79
CA VAL A 146 2.38 -12.89 16.38
C VAL A 146 3.32 -12.01 15.56
N THR A 147 3.60 -10.78 15.97
CA THR A 147 4.56 -9.85 15.33
C THR A 147 5.93 -10.50 15.12
N ALA A 148 6.47 -11.12 16.17
CA ALA A 148 7.72 -11.86 16.16
C ALA A 148 7.74 -13.01 15.16
N SER A 149 6.57 -13.54 14.80
CA SER A 149 6.46 -14.67 13.90
C SER A 149 6.21 -14.21 12.46
N VAL A 150 5.25 -13.31 12.24
CA VAL A 150 4.82 -12.88 10.90
C VAL A 150 5.73 -11.82 10.27
N GLY A 151 6.57 -11.14 11.06
CA GLY A 151 7.57 -10.20 10.50
C GLY A 151 7.08 -8.78 10.27
N PHE A 152 5.96 -8.40 10.87
CA PHE A 152 5.46 -7.03 10.90
C PHE A 152 4.65 -6.82 12.18
N ASP A 153 4.61 -5.60 12.70
CA ASP A 153 3.81 -5.26 13.86
C ASP A 153 2.31 -5.35 13.51
N VAL A 154 1.63 -6.36 14.08
CA VAL A 154 0.20 -6.62 13.83
C VAL A 154 -0.72 -5.60 14.49
N THR A 155 -0.18 -4.69 15.30
CA THR A 155 -0.91 -3.60 15.96
C THR A 155 -0.62 -2.23 15.35
N GLU A 156 0.32 -2.16 14.40
CA GLU A 156 0.76 -0.91 13.78
C GLU A 156 -0.42 -0.15 13.17
N LYS A 157 -0.46 1.16 13.46
CA LYS A 157 -1.37 2.13 12.83
C LYS A 157 -0.56 3.24 12.20
N LYS A 158 -0.97 3.67 11.01
CA LYS A 158 -0.34 4.77 10.28
C LYS A 158 -1.34 5.51 9.40
N SER A 159 -1.00 6.75 9.07
CA SER A 159 -1.73 7.51 8.05
C SER A 159 -1.13 7.22 6.68
N LYS A 160 -1.98 6.89 5.70
CA LYS A 160 -1.60 6.76 4.29
C LYS A 160 -2.53 7.60 3.42
N THR A 161 -2.01 8.14 2.33
CA THR A 161 -2.82 8.83 1.33
C THR A 161 -3.32 7.84 0.29
N ALA A 162 -4.63 7.65 0.24
CA ALA A 162 -5.29 6.95 -0.86
C ALA A 162 -5.35 7.91 -2.06
N GLN A 163 -4.62 7.58 -3.12
CA GLN A 163 -4.49 8.39 -4.32
C GLN A 163 -4.67 7.56 -5.58
N TYR A 164 -5.66 7.95 -6.39
CA TYR A 164 -5.92 7.33 -7.69
C TYR A 164 -6.63 8.31 -8.62
N THR A 165 -6.35 8.22 -9.92
CA THR A 165 -6.99 9.05 -10.94
C THR A 165 -7.61 8.15 -12.00
N VAL A 166 -8.88 8.39 -12.32
CA VAL A 166 -9.53 7.76 -13.48
C VAL A 166 -9.83 8.82 -14.54
N ASN A 167 -9.57 8.48 -15.80
CA ASN A 167 -10.05 9.28 -16.93
C ASN A 167 -11.55 9.02 -17.10
N THR A 168 -12.34 10.09 -16.96
CA THR A 168 -13.80 10.01 -16.98
C THR A 168 -14.37 9.80 -18.38
N ASN A 169 -13.65 10.17 -19.45
CA ASN A 169 -14.09 10.08 -20.84
C ASN A 169 -15.54 10.57 -21.05
N GLY A 170 -15.91 11.67 -20.38
CA GLY A 170 -17.25 12.26 -20.46
C GLY A 170 -18.35 11.56 -19.65
N LYS A 171 -18.02 10.55 -18.85
CA LYS A 171 -18.96 9.81 -18.00
C LYS A 171 -18.81 10.18 -16.54
N ASN A 172 -19.89 10.09 -15.77
CA ASN A 172 -19.80 10.32 -14.34
C ASN A 172 -19.16 9.10 -13.67
N TYR A 173 -18.28 9.35 -12.72
CA TYR A 173 -17.58 8.30 -11.98
C TYR A 173 -17.65 8.55 -10.48
N GLN A 174 -17.51 7.45 -9.75
CA GLN A 174 -17.17 7.44 -8.34
C GLN A 174 -16.02 6.47 -8.10
N ILE A 175 -14.97 6.93 -7.42
CA ILE A 175 -13.86 6.09 -6.96
C ILE A 175 -14.10 5.79 -5.49
N VAL A 176 -13.97 4.52 -5.10
CA VAL A 176 -13.96 4.07 -3.71
C VAL A 176 -12.65 3.35 -3.44
N ALA A 177 -11.90 3.79 -2.42
CA ALA A 177 -10.69 3.11 -1.98
C ALA A 177 -10.98 2.19 -0.79
N TYR A 178 -10.44 0.98 -0.86
CA TYR A 178 -10.41 -0.02 0.20
C TYR A 178 -8.96 -0.33 0.55
N ASP A 179 -8.69 -0.82 1.76
CA ASP A 179 -7.37 -1.35 2.08
C ASP A 179 -7.00 -2.52 1.17
N ASP A 180 -5.73 -2.65 0.80
CA ASP A 180 -5.16 -3.87 0.25
C ASP A 180 -4.29 -4.54 1.33
N PHE A 181 -4.57 -5.81 1.62
CA PHE A 181 -3.91 -6.58 2.67
C PHE A 181 -3.13 -7.75 2.11
N ASP A 182 -1.94 -7.96 2.65
CA ASP A 182 -1.32 -9.29 2.68
C ASP A 182 -1.80 -10.02 3.93
N ARG A 183 -2.41 -11.20 3.74
CA ARG A 183 -2.96 -12.04 4.80
C ARG A 183 -2.10 -13.26 5.02
N PHE A 184 -1.81 -13.53 6.29
CA PHE A 184 -0.99 -14.63 6.77
C PHE A 184 -1.86 -15.50 7.67
N GLU A 185 -2.32 -16.62 7.16
CA GLU A 185 -2.96 -17.65 7.98
C GLU A 185 -1.87 -18.41 8.73
N PHE A 186 -2.09 -18.68 10.02
CA PHE A 186 -1.10 -19.33 10.86
C PHE A 186 -1.70 -20.31 11.87
N ASP A 187 -0.88 -21.28 12.25
CA ASP A 187 -1.13 -22.21 13.34
C ASP A 187 -0.39 -21.74 14.60
N VAL A 188 -1.05 -21.87 15.76
CA VAL A 188 -0.48 -21.56 17.07
C VAL A 188 -0.18 -22.86 17.81
N TYR A 189 1.03 -22.97 18.34
CA TYR A 189 1.48 -24.10 19.15
C TYR A 189 1.84 -23.61 20.55
N LEU A 190 1.52 -24.43 21.56
CA LEU A 190 1.92 -24.23 22.95
C LEU A 190 2.63 -25.50 23.42
N PHE A 191 3.87 -25.38 23.89
CA PHE A 191 4.76 -26.49 24.25
C PHE A 191 4.85 -27.58 23.16
N GLY A 192 4.80 -27.17 21.89
CA GLY A 192 4.88 -28.07 20.73
C GLY A 192 3.55 -28.71 20.30
N ALA A 193 2.47 -28.54 21.04
CA ALA A 193 1.13 -29.01 20.66
C ALA A 193 0.33 -27.89 19.97
N LYS A 194 -0.33 -28.20 18.84
CA LYS A 194 -1.20 -27.23 18.16
C LYS A 194 -2.40 -26.90 19.06
N THR A 195 -2.54 -25.63 19.40
CA THR A 195 -3.60 -25.14 20.31
C THR A 195 -4.61 -24.24 19.61
N GLY A 196 -4.27 -23.67 18.45
CA GLY A 196 -5.18 -22.77 17.75
C GLY A 196 -4.72 -22.40 16.35
N THR A 197 -5.47 -21.49 15.75
CA THR A 197 -5.19 -20.88 14.46
C THR A 197 -5.47 -19.39 14.51
N GLY A 198 -4.98 -18.65 13.53
CA GLY A 198 -5.24 -17.23 13.41
C GLY A 198 -4.90 -16.69 12.03
N VAL A 199 -5.20 -15.41 11.86
CA VAL A 199 -4.90 -14.65 10.64
C VAL A 199 -4.28 -13.33 11.05
N ALA A 200 -3.14 -12.98 10.46
CA ALA A 200 -2.56 -11.65 10.54
C ALA A 200 -2.71 -10.95 9.19
N SER A 201 -3.12 -9.68 9.19
CA SER A 201 -3.31 -8.86 8.00
C SER A 201 -2.38 -7.65 8.05
N LYS A 202 -1.50 -7.54 7.05
CA LYS A 202 -0.61 -6.39 6.86
C LYS A 202 -1.21 -5.46 5.81
N GLN A 203 -1.45 -4.20 6.16
CA GLN A 203 -1.92 -3.22 5.19
C GLN A 203 -0.75 -2.78 4.30
N VAL A 204 -0.84 -3.11 3.01
CA VAL A 204 0.24 -2.89 2.04
C VAL A 204 -0.08 -1.77 1.07
N GLY A 205 -1.34 -1.60 0.67
CA GLY A 205 -1.73 -0.63 -0.36
C GLY A 205 -3.22 -0.32 -0.33
N PHE A 206 -3.75 0.07 -1.48
CA PHE A 206 -5.17 0.31 -1.66
C PHE A 206 -5.71 -0.39 -2.90
N CYS A 207 -6.93 -0.89 -2.79
CA CYS A 207 -7.76 -1.29 -3.93
C CYS A 207 -8.73 -0.16 -4.26
N TYR A 208 -8.67 0.36 -5.48
CA TYR A 208 -9.55 1.40 -5.99
C TYR A 208 -10.60 0.78 -6.89
N ALA A 209 -11.86 0.83 -6.47
CA ALA A 209 -12.99 0.47 -7.32
C ALA A 209 -13.48 1.73 -8.04
N ALA A 210 -13.45 1.70 -9.38
CA ALA A 210 -13.98 2.76 -10.21
C ALA A 210 -15.39 2.37 -10.69
N TYR A 211 -16.39 3.12 -10.25
CA TYR A 211 -17.79 2.94 -10.64
C TYR A 211 -18.19 4.02 -11.64
N GLN A 212 -18.76 3.62 -12.77
CA GLN A 212 -19.51 4.53 -13.62
C GLN A 212 -20.89 4.73 -13.00
N ILE A 213 -21.31 5.99 -12.79
CA ILE A 213 -22.60 6.35 -12.15
C ILE A 213 -23.51 7.17 -13.07
#